data_AF-A0A956W243-F1
#
_entry.id   AF-A0A956W243-F1
#
_cell.length_a   1.000
_cell.length_b   1.000
_cell.length_c   1.000
_cell.angle_alpha   90.00
_cell.angle_beta   90.00
_cell.angle_gamma   90.00
#
_symmetry.space_group_name_H-M   'P 1'
#
loop_
_entity.id
_entity.type
_entity.pdbx_description
1 polymer ?
#
loop_
_entity_poly.entity_id
_entity_poly.type
_entity_poly.pdbx_seq_one_letter_code
_entity_poly.pdbx_strand_id
1 'polypeptide(L)'
;MGLIDRGDLVALTILAPGALSTALQKRAEELGELNIRFLAPRELNLLSGGSWEGEREIEIFIGDTARPSHDAHDSTYLPNTFMLGMKAFDAGRPEARMPDVLLTPCSAPNDAGYVHFGPHMWTRKSYAKRVKKPIAVVDPNITDVHGDVWMHVSEFAAIVEGAIAPVDHAGMRERILQFSPEEEREERLGIVETTSAETIALVKPLIHAIPLDLVRRTLGQSPMDTEELAITGH
;
A
#
# COMPACT_ATOMS: atom_id res chain seq x y z
N MET A 1 26.38 -5.85 -2.70
CA MET A 1 25.31 -5.31 -3.56
C MET A 1 24.11 -5.07 -2.65
N GLY A 2 23.46 -3.90 -2.73
CA GLY A 2 22.30 -3.61 -1.89
C GLY A 2 21.06 -4.33 -2.40
N LEU A 3 20.03 -4.45 -1.56
CA LEU A 3 18.72 -4.92 -2.02
C LEU A 3 18.08 -3.91 -3.00
N ILE A 4 18.37 -2.62 -2.82
CA ILE A 4 18.04 -1.52 -3.73
C ILE A 4 19.31 -0.74 -4.00
N ASP A 5 19.64 -0.55 -5.27
CA ASP A 5 20.82 0.13 -5.75
C ASP A 5 20.45 1.48 -6.40
N ARG A 6 21.45 2.37 -6.58
CA ARG A 6 21.24 3.69 -7.21
C ARG A 6 20.69 3.51 -8.63
N GLY A 7 19.66 4.30 -8.96
CA GLY A 7 19.05 4.31 -10.30
C GLY A 7 18.05 3.18 -10.57
N ASP A 8 17.90 2.22 -9.64
CA ASP A 8 16.85 1.17 -9.75
C ASP A 8 15.47 1.82 -9.94
N LEU A 9 14.62 1.19 -10.76
CA LEU A 9 13.18 1.46 -10.75
C LEU A 9 12.51 0.58 -9.70
N VAL A 10 11.98 1.20 -8.65
CA VAL A 10 11.33 0.51 -7.54
C VAL A 10 9.81 0.66 -7.65
N ALA A 11 9.10 -0.44 -7.78
CA ALA A 11 7.64 -0.45 -7.65
C ALA A 11 7.22 -0.57 -6.18
N LEU A 12 6.40 0.37 -5.72
CA LEU A 12 5.72 0.31 -4.43
C LEU A 12 4.26 -0.06 -4.67
N THR A 13 3.79 -1.13 -4.02
CA THR A 13 2.42 -1.60 -4.22
C THR A 13 1.37 -0.62 -3.68
N ILE A 14 0.17 -0.67 -4.25
CA ILE A 14 -1.01 -0.03 -3.68
C ILE A 14 -1.25 -0.53 -2.25
N LEU A 15 -1.66 0.37 -1.36
CA LEU A 15 -1.82 0.11 0.08
C LEU A 15 -0.54 -0.45 0.73
N ALA A 16 0.64 0.03 0.31
CA ALA A 16 1.88 -0.30 0.99
C ALA A 16 1.80 0.12 2.48
N PRO A 17 2.27 -0.72 3.42
CA PRO A 17 2.41 -0.32 4.80
C PRO A 17 3.41 0.83 4.94
N GLY A 18 3.13 1.78 5.83
CA GLY A 18 3.98 2.96 6.03
C GLY A 18 5.45 2.62 6.31
N ALA A 19 5.71 1.47 6.97
CA ALA A 19 7.08 0.99 7.19
C ALA A 19 7.89 0.80 5.90
N LEU A 20 7.28 0.27 4.82
CA LEU A 20 7.94 0.16 3.51
C LEU A 20 8.20 1.53 2.91
N SER A 21 7.18 2.39 2.92
CA SER A 21 7.25 3.74 2.35
C SER A 21 8.34 4.59 3.01
N THR A 22 8.43 4.54 4.35
CA THR A 22 9.48 5.22 5.13
C THR A 22 10.86 4.63 4.86
N ALA A 23 10.99 3.30 4.80
CA ALA A 23 12.27 2.66 4.50
C ALA A 23 12.75 3.01 3.08
N LEU A 24 11.84 3.03 2.10
CA LEU A 24 12.13 3.43 0.73
C LEU A 24 12.58 4.88 0.64
N GLN A 25 11.89 5.81 1.31
CA GLN A 25 12.29 7.22 1.35
C GLN A 25 13.72 7.37 1.87
N LYS A 26 14.01 6.80 3.05
CA LYS A 26 15.35 6.87 3.64
C LYS A 26 16.40 6.30 2.70
N ARG A 27 16.08 5.18 2.03
CA ARG A 27 17.00 4.56 1.07
C ARG A 27 17.22 5.44 -0.16
N ALA A 28 16.18 6.10 -0.67
CA ALA A 28 16.28 7.01 -1.80
C ALA A 28 17.17 8.21 -1.46
N GLU A 29 17.01 8.79 -0.26
CA GLU A 29 17.84 9.87 0.27
C GLU A 29 19.31 9.45 0.44
N GLU A 30 19.58 8.25 0.97
CA GLU A 30 20.93 7.68 1.08
C GLU A 30 21.60 7.50 -0.28
N LEU A 31 20.84 7.08 -1.30
CA LEU A 31 21.35 6.83 -2.65
C LEU A 31 21.52 8.12 -3.45
N GLY A 32 20.73 9.15 -3.16
CA GLY A 32 20.65 10.43 -3.87
C GLY A 32 19.94 10.36 -5.23
N GLU A 33 19.68 9.15 -5.75
CA GLU A 33 19.00 8.93 -7.03
C GLU A 33 18.24 7.59 -7.03
N LEU A 34 16.94 7.64 -7.28
CA LEU A 34 16.04 6.49 -7.34
C LEU A 34 14.78 6.79 -8.14
N ASN A 35 14.37 5.86 -9.02
CA ASN A 35 13.12 5.95 -9.76
C ASN A 35 12.04 5.16 -9.03
N ILE A 36 10.81 5.68 -8.96
CA ILE A 36 9.72 5.03 -8.23
C ILE A 36 8.47 4.92 -9.11
N ARG A 37 7.88 3.73 -9.14
CA ARG A 37 6.56 3.47 -9.74
C ARG A 37 5.52 3.21 -8.66
N PHE A 38 4.39 3.90 -8.76
CA PHE A 38 3.26 3.80 -7.83
C PHE A 38 1.98 3.32 -8.51
N LEU A 39 1.04 2.85 -7.71
CA LEU A 39 -0.37 2.70 -8.06
C LEU A 39 -1.20 3.31 -6.92
N ALA A 40 -1.94 4.39 -7.20
CA ALA A 40 -2.74 5.11 -6.21
C ALA A 40 -1.96 5.44 -4.91
N PRO A 41 -0.79 6.10 -4.98
CA PRO A 41 0.04 6.33 -3.80
C PRO A 41 -0.65 7.23 -2.79
N ARG A 42 -0.36 7.01 -1.50
CA ARG A 42 -0.78 7.87 -0.37
C ARG A 42 0.41 8.59 0.28
N GLU A 43 1.61 8.25 -0.13
CA GLU A 43 2.88 8.67 0.41
C GLU A 43 3.29 10.03 -0.16
N LEU A 44 2.73 11.13 0.37
CA LEU A 44 3.06 12.49 -0.06
C LEU A 44 4.58 12.76 -0.07
N ASN A 45 5.30 12.23 0.92
CA ASN A 45 6.74 12.32 1.05
C ASN A 45 7.51 11.67 -0.11
N LEU A 46 6.92 10.68 -0.79
CA LEU A 46 7.53 10.04 -1.96
C LEU A 46 7.24 10.78 -3.27
N LEU A 47 6.24 11.67 -3.26
CA LEU A 47 5.76 12.43 -4.41
C LEU A 47 6.26 13.89 -4.42
N SER A 48 6.63 14.42 -3.26
CA SER A 48 7.25 15.74 -3.14
C SER A 48 8.68 15.68 -3.65
N GLY A 49 8.99 16.41 -4.72
CA GLY A 49 10.37 16.59 -5.19
C GLY A 49 11.25 17.25 -4.12
N GLY A 50 12.55 16.92 -4.08
CA GLY A 50 13.53 17.72 -3.36
C GLY A 50 14.51 17.01 -2.42
N SER A 51 14.38 15.71 -2.11
CA SER A 51 15.38 14.99 -1.28
C SER A 51 16.18 13.89 -2.00
N TRP A 52 15.82 13.53 -3.23
CA TRP A 52 16.64 12.74 -4.16
C TRP A 52 16.19 12.96 -5.62
N GLU A 53 17.09 12.65 -6.56
CA GLU A 53 16.84 12.71 -8.00
C GLU A 53 16.13 11.46 -8.52
N GLY A 54 15.38 11.58 -9.62
CA GLY A 54 14.78 10.44 -10.30
C GLY A 54 13.28 10.60 -10.59
N GLU A 55 12.79 9.68 -11.40
CA GLU A 55 11.43 9.71 -11.90
C GLU A 55 10.43 9.25 -10.85
N ARG A 56 9.29 9.93 -10.80
CA ARG A 56 8.10 9.47 -10.09
C ARG A 56 7.07 9.15 -11.16
N GLU A 57 6.73 7.89 -11.29
CA GLU A 57 5.79 7.40 -12.30
C GLU A 57 4.57 6.80 -11.60
N ILE A 58 3.39 7.27 -11.99
CA ILE A 58 2.12 6.81 -11.43
C ILE A 58 1.44 5.96 -12.50
N GLU A 59 1.31 4.66 -12.23
CA GLU A 59 0.74 3.69 -13.15
C GLU A 59 -0.77 3.50 -12.88
N ILE A 60 -1.56 3.38 -13.96
CA ILE A 60 -3.00 3.01 -14.01
C ILE A 60 -3.95 4.01 -13.33
N PHE A 61 -3.68 4.43 -12.09
CA PHE A 61 -4.58 5.27 -11.31
C PHE A 61 -3.79 6.24 -10.44
N ILE A 62 -4.05 7.54 -10.65
CA ILE A 62 -3.34 8.64 -9.98
C ILE A 62 -3.67 8.67 -8.49
N GLY A 63 -4.96 8.57 -8.14
CA GLY A 63 -5.42 8.77 -6.76
C GLY A 63 -5.34 10.23 -6.30
N ASP A 64 -6.12 10.61 -5.30
CA ASP A 64 -6.28 12.02 -4.92
C ASP A 64 -4.99 12.64 -4.38
N THR A 65 -4.20 11.87 -3.64
CA THR A 65 -2.93 12.32 -3.07
C THR A 65 -1.91 12.71 -4.14
N ALA A 66 -1.90 12.04 -5.29
CA ALA A 66 -0.89 12.23 -6.31
C ALA A 66 -1.25 13.26 -7.38
N ARG A 67 -2.52 13.70 -7.45
CA ARG A 67 -2.97 14.69 -8.45
C ARG A 67 -2.14 15.97 -8.41
N PRO A 68 -1.84 16.59 -7.25
CA PRO A 68 -1.04 17.83 -7.24
C PRO A 68 0.36 17.65 -7.84
N SER A 69 1.03 16.53 -7.56
CA SER A 69 2.37 16.22 -8.11
C SER A 69 2.30 15.97 -9.62
N HIS A 70 1.26 15.28 -10.09
CA HIS A 70 1.02 15.10 -11.51
C HIS A 70 0.71 16.43 -12.23
N ASP A 71 -0.19 17.25 -11.68
CA ASP A 71 -0.60 18.53 -12.28
C ASP A 71 0.55 19.55 -12.31
N ALA A 72 1.48 19.46 -11.35
CA ALA A 72 2.72 20.24 -11.34
C ALA A 72 3.81 19.69 -12.27
N HIS A 73 3.57 18.54 -12.92
CA HIS A 73 4.52 17.79 -13.75
C HIS A 73 5.76 17.28 -13.00
N ASP A 74 5.67 17.12 -11.68
CA ASP A 74 6.71 16.49 -10.85
C ASP A 74 6.65 14.95 -10.93
N SER A 75 5.47 14.41 -11.25
CA SER A 75 5.23 13.00 -11.53
C SER A 75 4.69 12.78 -12.93
N THR A 76 5.10 11.69 -13.56
CA THR A 76 4.59 11.23 -14.85
C THR A 76 3.45 10.23 -14.65
N TYR A 77 2.53 10.16 -15.61
CA TYR A 77 1.48 9.14 -15.62
C TYR A 77 1.82 8.10 -16.69
N LEU A 78 1.84 6.82 -16.29
CA LEU A 78 1.96 5.68 -17.20
C LEU A 78 0.56 5.15 -17.52
N PRO A 79 0.00 5.48 -18.71
CA PRO A 79 -1.28 4.94 -19.13
C PRO A 79 -1.13 3.45 -19.39
N ASN A 80 -1.64 2.64 -18.47
CA ASN A 80 -1.62 1.20 -18.58
C ASN A 80 -2.98 0.64 -18.16
N THR A 81 -3.29 -0.58 -18.61
CA THR A 81 -4.53 -1.24 -18.18
C THR A 81 -4.21 -2.27 -17.11
N PHE A 82 -5.09 -2.38 -16.13
CA PHE A 82 -4.92 -3.31 -15.02
C PHE A 82 -4.70 -4.76 -15.48
N MET A 83 -5.45 -5.18 -16.51
CA MET A 83 -5.43 -6.55 -17.02
C MET A 83 -4.26 -6.86 -17.96
N LEU A 84 -3.69 -5.85 -18.63
CA LEU A 84 -2.65 -6.06 -19.65
C LEU A 84 -1.30 -5.45 -19.23
N GLY A 85 -1.17 -5.00 -17.99
CA GLY A 85 -0.02 -4.19 -17.58
C GLY A 85 1.33 -4.84 -17.79
N MET A 86 1.38 -6.17 -17.71
CA MET A 86 2.60 -6.97 -17.91
C MET A 86 2.78 -7.45 -19.35
N LYS A 87 1.77 -7.30 -20.22
CA LYS A 87 1.75 -7.93 -21.55
C LYS A 87 2.90 -7.47 -22.45
N ALA A 88 3.26 -6.20 -22.39
CA ALA A 88 4.37 -5.67 -23.19
C ALA A 88 5.69 -6.37 -22.81
N PHE A 89 5.94 -6.53 -21.51
CA PHE A 89 7.11 -7.25 -21.01
C PHE A 89 7.08 -8.74 -21.38
N ASP A 90 5.94 -9.41 -21.14
CA ASP A 90 5.77 -10.84 -21.45
C ASP A 90 5.91 -11.14 -22.95
N ALA A 91 5.55 -10.18 -23.81
CA ALA A 91 5.71 -10.27 -25.26
C ALA A 91 7.11 -9.86 -25.75
N GLY A 92 8.05 -9.55 -24.85
CA GLY A 92 9.42 -9.17 -25.20
C GLY A 92 9.50 -7.85 -25.97
N ARG A 93 8.60 -6.90 -25.71
CA ARG A 93 8.60 -5.60 -26.38
C ARG A 93 9.81 -4.78 -25.92
N PRO A 94 10.59 -4.20 -26.85
CA PRO A 94 11.83 -3.48 -26.50
C PRO A 94 11.61 -2.26 -25.61
N GLU A 95 10.43 -1.65 -25.68
CA GLU A 95 10.02 -0.50 -24.87
C GLU A 95 9.46 -0.88 -23.48
N ALA A 96 9.26 -2.18 -23.20
CA ALA A 96 8.67 -2.61 -21.94
C ALA A 96 9.64 -2.38 -20.77
N ARG A 97 9.28 -1.45 -19.88
CA ARG A 97 10.06 -1.13 -18.69
C ARG A 97 9.44 -1.76 -17.45
N MET A 98 9.97 -2.91 -17.06
CA MET A 98 9.65 -3.57 -15.79
C MET A 98 10.50 -2.94 -14.66
N PRO A 99 9.95 -2.74 -13.46
CA PRO A 99 10.74 -2.38 -12.28
C PRO A 99 11.85 -3.38 -11.99
N ASP A 100 12.98 -2.91 -11.49
CA ASP A 100 14.07 -3.76 -11.02
C ASP A 100 13.72 -4.41 -9.68
N VAL A 101 13.01 -3.67 -8.83
CA VAL A 101 12.61 -4.06 -7.46
C VAL A 101 11.11 -3.91 -7.30
N LEU A 102 10.48 -4.86 -6.60
CA LEU A 102 9.13 -4.71 -6.05
C LEU A 102 9.21 -4.68 -4.53
N LEU A 103 8.56 -3.70 -3.90
CA LEU A 103 8.29 -3.68 -2.47
C LEU A 103 6.81 -3.98 -2.21
N THR A 104 6.54 -5.03 -1.44
CA THR A 104 5.18 -5.52 -1.20
C THR A 104 5.01 -6.13 0.20
N PRO A 105 3.85 -6.00 0.86
CA PRO A 105 3.58 -6.75 2.08
C PRO A 105 3.10 -8.17 1.74
N CYS A 106 3.35 -9.10 2.64
CA CYS A 106 2.86 -10.47 2.59
C CYS A 106 2.56 -10.98 4.00
N SER A 107 1.80 -12.06 4.11
CA SER A 107 1.60 -12.73 5.39
C SER A 107 2.86 -13.45 5.88
N ALA A 108 2.82 -13.97 7.11
CA ALA A 108 3.83 -14.90 7.56
C ALA A 108 3.82 -16.19 6.71
N PRO A 109 4.97 -16.84 6.49
CA PRO A 109 5.01 -18.11 5.78
C PRO A 109 4.25 -19.19 6.56
N ASN A 110 3.49 -20.01 5.85
CA ASN A 110 2.91 -21.23 6.40
C ASN A 110 3.96 -22.35 6.51
N ASP A 111 3.56 -23.50 7.07
CA ASP A 111 4.43 -24.67 7.25
C ASP A 111 5.09 -25.19 5.95
N ALA A 112 4.48 -24.92 4.80
CA ALA A 112 4.98 -25.30 3.49
C ALA A 112 5.87 -24.23 2.84
N GLY A 113 6.17 -23.12 3.54
CA GLY A 113 7.00 -22.04 3.03
C GLY A 113 6.29 -21.10 2.06
N TYR A 114 4.96 -21.01 2.09
CA TYR A 114 4.19 -20.08 1.25
C TYR A 114 3.68 -18.90 2.05
N VAL A 115 3.80 -17.71 1.48
CA VAL A 115 3.16 -16.46 1.93
C VAL A 115 1.99 -16.13 1.02
N HIS A 116 1.06 -15.27 1.47
CA HIS A 116 0.00 -14.72 0.62
C HIS A 116 -0.05 -13.19 0.65
N PHE A 117 -0.60 -12.61 -0.42
CA PHE A 117 -0.73 -11.15 -0.60
C PHE A 117 -2.04 -10.55 -0.07
N GLY A 118 -2.91 -11.38 0.54
CA GLY A 118 -4.18 -10.93 1.12
C GLY A 118 -5.25 -10.57 0.09
N PRO A 119 -6.34 -9.90 0.53
CA PRO A 119 -7.44 -9.48 -0.34
C PRO A 119 -7.02 -8.42 -1.36
N HIS A 120 -5.98 -7.65 -1.06
CA HIS A 120 -5.47 -6.57 -1.91
C HIS A 120 -4.28 -7.03 -2.77
N MET A 121 -4.36 -8.23 -3.35
CA MET A 121 -3.30 -8.81 -4.18
C MET A 121 -3.01 -7.99 -5.44
N TRP A 122 -4.05 -7.43 -6.08
CA TRP A 122 -3.96 -6.59 -7.28
C TRP A 122 -2.90 -7.07 -8.29
N THR A 123 -1.85 -6.28 -8.52
CA THR A 123 -0.72 -6.60 -9.40
C THR A 123 0.51 -7.13 -8.65
N ARG A 124 0.46 -7.31 -7.30
CA ARG A 124 1.60 -7.69 -6.44
C ARG A 124 2.29 -8.96 -6.94
N LYS A 125 1.54 -10.06 -7.04
CA LYS A 125 2.07 -11.35 -7.52
C LYS A 125 2.56 -11.28 -8.97
N SER A 126 1.86 -10.54 -9.82
CA SER A 126 2.22 -10.37 -11.23
C SER A 126 3.57 -9.66 -11.38
N TYR A 127 3.81 -8.59 -10.61
CA TYR A 127 5.11 -7.96 -10.52
C TYR A 127 6.15 -8.88 -9.90
N ALA A 128 5.85 -9.52 -8.78
CA ALA A 128 6.81 -10.33 -8.03
C ALA A 128 7.42 -11.45 -8.87
N LYS A 129 6.65 -12.06 -9.78
CA LYS A 129 7.12 -13.09 -10.72
C LYS A 129 8.02 -12.59 -11.86
N ARG A 130 8.13 -11.27 -12.06
CA ARG A 130 8.77 -10.65 -13.25
C ARG A 130 9.92 -9.73 -12.91
N VAL A 131 9.86 -9.05 -11.76
CA VAL A 131 10.96 -8.19 -11.30
C VAL A 131 12.17 -9.03 -10.88
N LYS A 132 13.36 -8.44 -10.94
CA LYS A 132 14.61 -9.13 -10.55
C LYS A 132 14.69 -9.33 -9.04
N LYS A 133 14.21 -8.35 -8.26
CA LYS A 133 14.31 -8.31 -6.80
C LYS A 133 12.94 -8.08 -6.16
N PRO A 134 12.09 -9.12 -6.06
CA PRO A 134 10.89 -9.04 -5.24
C PRO A 134 11.27 -9.08 -3.76
N ILE A 135 10.95 -8.02 -3.02
CA ILE A 135 11.24 -7.89 -1.59
C ILE A 135 9.91 -7.77 -0.84
N ALA A 136 9.70 -8.66 0.13
CA ALA A 136 8.51 -8.65 0.94
C ALA A 136 8.77 -8.17 2.37
N VAL A 137 7.78 -7.52 2.97
CA VAL A 137 7.69 -7.34 4.42
C VAL A 137 6.56 -8.21 4.96
N VAL A 138 6.80 -8.90 6.06
CA VAL A 138 5.75 -9.64 6.75
C VAL A 138 4.87 -8.65 7.51
N ASP A 139 3.59 -8.62 7.12
CA ASP A 139 2.54 -7.87 7.81
C ASP A 139 1.60 -8.87 8.52
N PRO A 140 1.63 -8.91 9.87
CA PRO A 140 0.77 -9.82 10.64
C PRO A 140 -0.71 -9.46 10.59
N ASN A 141 -1.08 -8.33 9.96
CA ASN A 141 -2.45 -7.84 9.89
C ASN A 141 -3.17 -8.23 8.58
N ILE A 142 -2.46 -8.86 7.63
CA ILE A 142 -3.05 -9.31 6.38
C ILE A 142 -4.09 -10.39 6.67
N THR A 143 -5.29 -10.20 6.13
CA THR A 143 -6.37 -11.19 6.25
C THR A 143 -6.11 -12.39 5.34
N ASP A 144 -6.30 -13.59 5.89
CA ASP A 144 -6.24 -14.83 5.13
C ASP A 144 -7.35 -14.88 4.07
N VAL A 145 -6.96 -15.20 2.84
CA VAL A 145 -7.88 -15.35 1.72
C VAL A 145 -7.52 -16.55 0.86
N HIS A 146 -8.50 -17.08 0.16
CA HIS A 146 -8.31 -18.15 -0.82
C HIS A 146 -8.00 -17.59 -2.22
N GLY A 147 -7.61 -18.48 -3.14
CA GLY A 147 -7.36 -18.14 -4.54
C GLY A 147 -5.87 -18.04 -4.89
N ASP A 148 -5.56 -17.38 -6.00
CA ASP A 148 -4.20 -17.32 -6.56
C ASP A 148 -3.29 -16.28 -5.87
N VAL A 149 -3.35 -16.21 -4.54
CA VAL A 149 -2.64 -15.21 -3.72
C VAL A 149 -1.29 -15.68 -3.18
N TRP A 150 -0.98 -16.97 -3.35
CA TRP A 150 0.15 -17.63 -2.70
C TRP A 150 1.44 -17.59 -3.53
N MET A 151 2.58 -17.42 -2.88
CA MET A 151 3.91 -17.43 -3.49
C MET A 151 4.91 -18.06 -2.52
N HIS A 152 5.81 -18.92 -3.01
CA HIS A 152 6.76 -19.59 -2.12
C HIS A 152 7.89 -18.62 -1.73
N VAL A 153 8.39 -18.69 -0.50
CA VAL A 153 9.44 -17.78 0.01
C VAL A 153 10.71 -17.78 -0.84
N SER A 154 11.02 -18.89 -1.53
CA SER A 154 12.18 -18.99 -2.43
C SER A 154 12.08 -18.14 -3.69
N GLU A 155 10.89 -17.63 -4.01
CA GLU A 155 10.70 -16.74 -5.15
C GLU A 155 11.00 -15.27 -4.80
N PHE A 156 11.31 -14.96 -3.53
CA PHE A 156 11.67 -13.62 -3.07
C PHE A 156 13.19 -13.43 -3.00
N ALA A 157 13.66 -12.24 -3.35
CA ALA A 157 15.04 -11.85 -3.13
C ALA A 157 15.35 -11.59 -1.64
N ALA A 158 14.35 -11.08 -0.90
CA ALA A 158 14.42 -10.91 0.54
C ALA A 158 13.02 -10.87 1.16
N ILE A 159 12.93 -11.31 2.42
CA ILE A 159 11.74 -11.18 3.26
C ILE A 159 12.18 -10.52 4.58
N VAL A 160 11.47 -9.47 4.97
CA VAL A 160 11.74 -8.68 6.17
C VAL A 160 10.65 -8.94 7.20
N GLU A 161 11.04 -9.40 8.38
CA GLU A 161 10.14 -9.65 9.52
C GLU A 161 10.29 -8.56 10.59
N GLY A 162 9.25 -8.39 11.42
CA GLY A 162 9.31 -7.49 12.59
C GLY A 162 9.24 -6.00 12.30
N ALA A 163 9.17 -5.58 11.03
CA ALA A 163 9.02 -4.18 10.66
C ALA A 163 7.59 -3.64 10.85
N ILE A 164 6.59 -4.53 10.90
CA ILE A 164 5.18 -4.18 11.10
C ILE A 164 4.68 -4.89 12.36
N ALA A 165 4.11 -4.11 13.28
CA ALA A 165 3.51 -4.64 14.50
C ALA A 165 2.05 -5.04 14.25
N PRO A 166 1.54 -6.07 14.97
CA PRO A 166 0.11 -6.35 15.00
C PRO A 166 -0.72 -5.14 15.44
N VAL A 167 -1.95 -5.05 14.93
CA VAL A 167 -2.95 -4.12 15.44
C VAL A 167 -3.30 -4.52 16.86
N ASP A 168 -3.19 -3.54 17.77
CA ASP A 168 -3.49 -3.71 19.19
C ASP A 168 -4.91 -3.21 19.44
N HIS A 169 -5.89 -4.09 19.21
CA HIS A 169 -7.31 -3.75 19.40
C HIS A 169 -7.62 -3.37 20.85
N ALA A 170 -6.96 -4.00 21.83
CA ALA A 170 -7.17 -3.69 23.24
C ALA A 170 -6.68 -2.28 23.59
N GLY A 171 -5.44 -1.94 23.22
CA GLY A 171 -4.90 -0.60 23.43
C GLY A 171 -5.66 0.48 22.64
N MET A 172 -6.21 0.14 21.47
CA MET A 172 -7.10 1.06 20.73
C MET A 172 -8.40 1.32 21.47
N ARG A 173 -9.04 0.27 22.00
CA ARG A 173 -10.24 0.39 22.84
C ARG A 173 -9.99 1.29 24.04
N GLU A 174 -8.89 1.07 24.75
CA GLU A 174 -8.49 1.89 25.90
C GLU A 174 -8.34 3.37 25.51
N ARG A 175 -7.65 3.66 24.40
CA ARG A 175 -7.48 5.04 23.90
C ARG A 175 -8.79 5.71 23.54
N ILE A 176 -9.72 4.99 22.91
CA ILE A 176 -11.05 5.54 22.57
C ILE A 176 -11.80 5.89 23.85
N LEU A 177 -11.84 4.97 24.82
CA LEU A 177 -12.51 5.19 26.10
C LEU A 177 -11.88 6.34 26.90
N GLN A 178 -10.56 6.53 26.79
CA GLN A 178 -9.84 7.55 27.54
C GLN A 178 -9.89 8.94 26.88
N PHE A 179 -9.75 9.01 25.56
CA PHE A 179 -9.46 10.28 24.86
C PHE A 179 -10.56 10.76 23.92
N SER A 180 -11.51 9.91 23.52
CA SER A 180 -12.60 10.34 22.64
C SER A 180 -13.75 10.97 23.44
N PRO A 181 -14.51 11.91 22.84
CA PRO A 181 -15.75 12.45 23.40
C PRO A 181 -16.72 11.31 23.76
N GLU A 182 -17.40 11.42 24.91
CA GLU A 182 -18.20 10.32 25.47
C GLU A 182 -19.31 9.87 24.53
N GLU A 183 -19.94 10.83 23.85
CA GLU A 183 -20.98 10.66 22.84
C GLU A 183 -20.50 9.93 21.57
N GLU A 184 -19.19 9.90 21.30
CA GLU A 184 -18.61 9.25 20.11
C GLU A 184 -18.00 7.87 20.40
N ARG A 185 -17.84 7.49 21.68
CA ARG A 185 -17.10 6.28 22.07
C ARG A 185 -17.72 5.01 21.52
N GLU A 186 -19.03 4.84 21.68
CA GLU A 186 -19.74 3.63 21.23
C GLU A 186 -19.55 3.43 19.73
N GLU A 187 -19.70 4.49 18.96
CA GLU A 187 -19.55 4.44 17.51
C GLU A 187 -18.11 4.13 17.09
N ARG A 188 -17.12 4.80 17.69
CA ARG A 188 -15.69 4.54 17.42
C ARG A 188 -15.30 3.09 17.76
N LEU A 189 -15.84 2.54 18.85
CA LEU A 189 -15.63 1.13 19.21
C LEU A 189 -16.27 0.19 18.18
N GLY A 190 -17.50 0.48 17.74
CA GLY A 190 -18.15 -0.29 16.67
C GLY A 190 -17.33 -0.33 15.38
N ILE A 191 -16.70 0.79 15.01
CA ILE A 191 -15.79 0.84 13.85
C ILE A 191 -14.58 -0.09 14.07
N VAL A 192 -13.93 -0.05 15.23
CA VAL A 192 -12.77 -0.92 15.53
C VAL A 192 -13.13 -2.40 15.53
N GLU A 193 -14.33 -2.75 15.98
CA GLU A 193 -14.80 -4.14 16.07
C GLU A 193 -15.23 -4.71 14.70
N THR A 194 -15.66 -3.86 13.77
CA THR A 194 -16.18 -4.29 12.45
C THR A 194 -15.20 -4.13 11.30
N THR A 195 -14.07 -3.44 11.52
CA THR A 195 -13.06 -3.18 10.48
C THR A 195 -11.92 -4.19 10.57
N SER A 196 -11.44 -4.69 9.43
CA SER A 196 -10.30 -5.61 9.37
C SER A 196 -9.02 -4.98 9.96
N ALA A 197 -8.12 -5.82 10.46
CA ALA A 197 -6.84 -5.38 11.01
C ALA A 197 -6.00 -4.60 9.97
N GLU A 198 -5.97 -5.06 8.71
CA GLU A 198 -5.26 -4.39 7.62
C GLU A 198 -5.79 -2.97 7.37
N THR A 199 -7.12 -2.79 7.32
CA THR A 199 -7.73 -1.49 7.05
C THR A 199 -7.64 -0.57 8.26
N ILE A 200 -7.85 -1.08 9.47
CA ILE A 200 -7.79 -0.26 10.69
C ILE A 200 -6.35 0.19 11.02
N ALA A 201 -5.34 -0.58 10.61
CA ALA A 201 -3.93 -0.21 10.75
C ALA A 201 -3.62 1.15 10.09
N LEU A 202 -4.39 1.55 9.08
CA LEU A 202 -4.25 2.82 8.36
C LEU A 202 -4.54 4.05 9.21
N VAL A 203 -5.43 3.91 10.20
CA VAL A 203 -5.89 5.03 11.05
C VAL A 203 -5.56 4.84 12.53
N LYS A 204 -4.98 3.68 12.89
CA LYS A 204 -4.66 3.26 14.27
C LYS A 204 -4.04 4.38 15.14
N PRO A 205 -3.05 5.17 14.69
CA PRO A 205 -2.40 6.15 15.58
C PRO A 205 -3.33 7.29 15.99
N LEU A 206 -4.33 7.62 15.17
CA LEU A 206 -5.13 8.84 15.30
C LEU A 206 -6.62 8.58 15.51
N ILE A 207 -7.06 7.32 15.54
CA ILE A 207 -8.50 6.96 15.60
C ILE A 207 -9.29 7.60 16.74
N HIS A 208 -8.63 8.04 17.81
CA HIS A 208 -9.27 8.71 18.95
C HIS A 208 -9.34 10.24 18.79
N ALA A 209 -8.51 10.81 17.90
CA ALA A 209 -8.24 12.24 17.78
C ALA A 209 -8.70 12.87 16.46
N ILE A 210 -8.91 12.07 15.40
CA ILE A 210 -9.46 12.59 14.13
C ILE A 210 -11.00 12.62 14.15
N PRO A 211 -11.63 13.60 13.47
CA PRO A 211 -13.07 13.67 13.31
C PRO A 211 -13.68 12.35 12.82
N LEU A 212 -14.83 11.98 13.38
CA LEU A 212 -15.45 10.68 13.15
C LEU A 212 -15.91 10.49 11.70
N ASP A 213 -16.36 11.56 11.04
CA ASP A 213 -16.68 11.58 9.62
C ASP A 213 -15.44 11.27 8.75
N LEU A 214 -14.27 11.78 9.15
CA LEU A 214 -13.01 11.53 8.46
C LEU A 214 -12.55 10.07 8.67
N VAL A 215 -12.75 9.50 9.87
CA VAL A 215 -12.52 8.06 10.12
C VAL A 215 -13.38 7.24 9.15
N ARG A 216 -14.70 7.51 9.11
CA ARG A 216 -15.63 6.80 8.23
C ARG A 216 -15.24 6.90 6.76
N ARG A 217 -14.94 8.11 6.26
CA ARG A 217 -14.50 8.33 4.88
C ARG A 217 -13.23 7.54 4.56
N THR A 218 -12.25 7.59 5.45
CA THR A 218 -10.96 6.91 5.26
C THR A 218 -11.14 5.38 5.21
N LEU A 219 -12.11 4.85 5.95
CA LEU A 219 -12.41 3.42 6.01
C LEU A 219 -13.51 2.98 5.01
N GLY A 220 -14.01 3.88 4.16
CA GLY A 220 -15.10 3.57 3.22
C GLY A 220 -16.45 3.28 3.89
N GLN A 221 -16.65 3.75 5.12
CA GLN A 221 -17.87 3.57 5.93
C GLN A 221 -18.70 4.86 6.03
N SER A 222 -18.60 5.74 5.04
CA SER A 222 -19.43 6.95 4.98
C SER A 222 -20.90 6.57 4.79
N PRO A 223 -21.84 7.28 5.45
CA PRO A 223 -23.26 7.15 5.14
C PRO A 223 -23.46 7.50 3.67
N MET A 224 -24.21 6.68 2.93
CA MET A 224 -24.63 7.05 1.58
C MET A 224 -25.56 8.26 1.67
N ASP A 225 -25.37 9.24 0.80
CA ASP A 225 -26.28 10.38 0.72
C ASP A 225 -27.60 10.02 0.00
N THR A 226 -28.57 10.92 0.05
CA THR A 226 -29.90 10.70 -0.54
C THR A 226 -29.86 10.57 -2.07
N GLU A 227 -28.91 11.21 -2.76
CA GLU A 227 -28.74 11.07 -4.21
C GLU A 227 -28.09 9.71 -4.56
N GLU A 228 -27.14 9.26 -3.75
CA GLU A 228 -26.53 7.93 -3.85
C GLU A 228 -27.56 6.82 -3.59
N LEU A 229 -28.42 6.98 -2.58
CA LEU A 229 -29.52 6.06 -2.29
C LEU A 229 -30.50 5.94 -3.48
N ALA A 230 -30.84 7.07 -4.10
CA ALA A 230 -31.71 7.10 -5.28
C ALA A 230 -31.14 6.32 -6.47
N ILE A 231 -29.81 6.26 -6.63
CA ILE A 231 -29.14 5.45 -7.66
C ILE A 231 -29.25 3.95 -7.34
N THR A 232 -29.20 3.58 -6.06
CA THR A 232 -29.31 2.18 -5.60
C THR A 232 -30.74 1.64 -5.54
N GLY A 233 -31.75 2.50 -5.78
CA GLY A 233 -33.16 2.12 -5.75
C GLY A 233 -33.73 1.95 -4.34
N HIS A 234 -33.14 2.62 -3.34
CA HIS A 234 -33.60 2.67 -1.95
C HIS A 234 -34.11 4.06 -1.58
#